data_AF-A0A728GT22-F1
#
_entry.id   AF-A0A728GT22-F1
#
_cell.length_a   1.000
_cell.length_b   1.000
_cell.length_c   1.000
_cell.angle_alpha   90.00
_cell.angle_beta   90.00
_cell.angle_gamma   90.00
#
_symmetry.space_group_name_H-M   'P 1'
#
loop_
_entity.id
_entity.type
_entity.pdbx_description
1 polymer ?
#
loop_
_entity_poly.entity_id
_entity_poly.type
_entity_poly.pdbx_seq_one_letter_code
_entity_poly.pdbx_strand_id
1 'polypeptide(L)'
;AKLTVDSASIKEYGARGVANTTLDAAGSAWKITGKNSGTILTVGFSNNNMSRGHGAQMWNGRSWFTFDTNAPLDIVTIGAQNIPPDTYPITVDVVGYQP
;
A
#
# COMPACT_ATOMS: atom_id res chain seq x y z
N ALA A 1 -4.99 -8.66 0.59
CA ALA A 1 -4.43 -8.70 1.96
C ALA A 1 -5.04 -7.57 2.78
N LYS A 2 -4.89 -7.57 4.11
CA LYS A 2 -5.37 -6.51 4.99
C LYS A 2 -4.27 -6.10 5.95
N LEU A 3 -3.91 -4.82 5.94
CA LEU A 3 -2.96 -4.20 6.85
C LEU A 3 -3.73 -3.59 8.03
N THR A 4 -3.38 -3.98 9.25
CA THR A 4 -3.92 -3.40 10.49
C THR A 4 -2.78 -2.73 11.25
N VAL A 5 -2.97 -1.46 11.61
CA VAL A 5 -1.99 -0.66 12.36
C VAL A 5 -2.73 0.00 13.52
N ASP A 6 -2.51 -0.51 14.73
CA ASP A 6 -3.13 0.00 15.94
C ASP A 6 -2.11 0.78 16.76
N SER A 7 -2.52 1.91 17.32
CA SER A 7 -1.67 2.73 18.20
C SER A 7 -2.50 3.58 19.15
N ALA A 8 -1.96 3.77 20.36
CA ALA A 8 -2.49 4.68 21.36
C ALA A 8 -1.74 6.02 21.43
N SER A 9 -0.55 6.13 20.81
CA SER A 9 0.35 7.28 20.95
C SER A 9 0.41 8.19 19.71
N ILE A 10 0.20 7.62 18.52
CA ILE A 10 0.15 8.35 17.25
C ILE A 10 -1.24 8.20 16.65
N LYS A 11 -1.73 9.26 16.01
CA LYS A 11 -3.07 9.26 15.41
C LYS A 11 -3.06 8.69 14.00
N GLU A 12 -1.99 8.94 13.25
CA GLU A 12 -1.88 8.57 11.84
C GLU A 12 -0.61 7.76 11.55
N TYR A 13 -0.62 7.06 10.43
CA TYR A 13 0.56 6.43 9.85
C TYR A 13 0.61 6.66 8.34
N GLY A 14 1.82 6.78 7.80
CA GLY A 14 2.08 6.69 6.36
C GLY A 14 2.29 5.24 5.95
N ALA A 15 1.78 4.85 4.78
CA ALA A 15 1.98 3.51 4.22
C ALA A 15 2.30 3.53 2.74
N ARG A 16 3.19 2.63 2.30
CA ARG A 16 3.63 2.51 0.89
C ARG A 16 3.99 1.08 0.52
N GLY A 17 3.63 0.68 -0.70
CA GLY A 17 4.17 -0.54 -1.29
C GLY A 17 5.67 -0.43 -1.56
N VAL A 18 6.42 -1.48 -1.22
CA VAL A 18 7.84 -1.61 -1.54
C VAL A 18 7.99 -2.59 -2.69
N ALA A 19 8.36 -2.06 -3.86
CA ALA A 19 8.54 -2.85 -5.07
C ALA A 19 9.46 -2.14 -6.07
N ASN A 20 9.96 -2.91 -7.04
CA ASN A 20 10.76 -2.39 -8.16
C ASN A 20 9.97 -1.42 -9.06
N THR A 21 8.64 -1.52 -9.07
CA THR A 21 7.79 -0.66 -9.87
C THR A 21 6.58 -0.21 -9.07
N THR A 22 6.56 1.07 -8.70
CA THR A 22 5.39 1.78 -8.19
C THR A 22 4.69 2.50 -9.35
N LEU A 23 3.37 2.64 -9.27
CA LEU A 23 2.56 3.28 -10.31
C LEU A 23 2.22 4.74 -9.99
N ASP A 24 2.54 5.19 -8.79
CA ASP A 24 2.41 6.55 -8.33
C ASP A 24 3.57 6.93 -7.40
N ALA A 25 3.76 8.24 -7.18
CA ALA A 25 4.87 8.77 -6.37
C ALA A 25 4.74 8.44 -4.88
N ALA A 26 3.53 8.15 -4.40
CA ALA A 26 3.26 7.77 -3.03
C ALA A 26 3.33 6.26 -2.79
N GLY A 27 3.44 5.44 -3.84
CA GLY A 27 3.45 3.98 -3.72
C GLY A 27 2.10 3.40 -3.24
N SER A 28 0.98 4.04 -3.59
CA SER A 28 -0.36 3.50 -3.28
C SER A 28 -0.74 2.31 -4.16
N ALA A 29 -0.16 2.24 -5.37
CA ALA A 29 -0.27 1.13 -6.30
C ALA A 29 1.13 0.71 -6.78
N TRP A 30 1.35 -0.60 -6.90
CA TRP A 30 2.64 -1.17 -7.30
C TRP A 30 2.48 -2.54 -7.97
N LYS A 31 3.54 -2.98 -8.63
CA LYS A 31 3.61 -4.30 -9.27
C LYS A 31 4.30 -5.31 -8.37
N ILE A 32 3.78 -6.53 -8.34
CA ILE A 32 4.40 -7.69 -7.66
C ILE A 32 4.62 -8.82 -8.67
N THR A 33 5.69 -9.58 -8.49
CA THR A 33 6.07 -10.68 -9.40
C THR A 33 5.93 -12.02 -8.69
N GLY A 34 5.25 -12.96 -9.35
CA GLY A 34 5.11 -14.33 -8.87
C GLY A 34 6.46 -15.03 -8.77
N LYS A 35 6.69 -15.74 -7.66
CA LYS A 35 7.99 -16.36 -7.36
C LYS A 35 8.40 -17.42 -8.39
N ASN A 36 7.45 -18.14 -8.96
CA ASN A 36 7.74 -19.28 -9.83
C ASN A 36 7.46 -18.98 -11.30
N SER A 37 6.39 -18.24 -11.59
CA SER A 37 5.91 -17.98 -12.96
C SER A 37 6.54 -16.73 -13.60
N GLY A 38 7.07 -15.80 -12.78
CA GLY A 38 7.45 -14.47 -13.26
C GLY A 38 6.26 -13.59 -13.67
N THR A 39 5.01 -14.06 -13.49
CA THR A 39 3.80 -13.30 -13.81
C THR A 39 3.73 -12.05 -12.93
N ILE A 40 3.35 -10.94 -13.54
CA ILE A 40 3.25 -9.65 -12.85
C ILE A 40 1.78 -9.34 -12.58
N LEU A 41 1.48 -9.03 -11.32
CA LEU A 41 0.19 -8.50 -10.89
C LEU A 41 0.34 -7.05 -10.46
N THR A 42 -0.73 -6.28 -10.66
CA THR A 42 -0.87 -4.93 -10.11
C THR A 42 -1.72 -4.98 -8.86
N VAL A 43 -1.17 -4.49 -7.76
CA VAL A 43 -1.87 -4.39 -6.47
C VAL A 43 -1.81 -2.96 -5.96
N GLY A 44 -2.67 -2.64 -5.01
CA GLY A 44 -2.62 -1.36 -4.32
C GLY A 44 -3.63 -1.27 -3.20
N PHE A 45 -3.60 -0.14 -2.51
CA PHE A 45 -4.60 0.20 -1.51
C PHE A 45 -5.97 0.38 -2.16
N SER A 46 -7.02 -0.13 -1.51
CA SER A 46 -8.38 -0.09 -2.07
C SER A 46 -8.87 1.35 -2.27
N ASN A 47 -9.69 1.60 -3.29
CA ASN A 47 -10.25 2.93 -3.55
C ASN A 47 -11.05 3.47 -2.35
N ASN A 48 -11.74 2.59 -1.62
CA ASN A 48 -12.48 2.96 -0.41
C ASN A 48 -11.55 3.42 0.73
N ASN A 49 -10.39 2.78 0.88
CA ASN A 49 -9.39 3.26 1.84
C ASN A 49 -8.72 4.55 1.36
N MET A 50 -8.43 4.65 0.07
CA MET A 50 -7.84 5.85 -0.52
C MET A 50 -8.73 7.09 -0.35
N SER A 51 -10.05 6.95 -0.44
CA SER A 51 -10.99 8.06 -0.17
C SER A 51 -11.06 8.48 1.31
N ARG A 52 -10.52 7.66 2.22
CA ARG A 52 -10.47 7.93 3.67
C ARG A 52 -9.10 8.41 4.15
N GLY A 53 -8.09 8.43 3.28
CA GLY A 53 -6.75 8.92 3.63
C GLY A 53 -6.69 10.45 3.68
N HIS A 54 -5.71 10.99 4.40
CA HIS A 54 -5.56 12.43 4.64
C HIS A 54 -4.71 13.15 3.58
N GLY A 55 -4.56 12.54 2.40
CA GLY A 55 -3.78 13.08 1.28
C GLY A 55 -2.28 12.79 1.36
N ALA A 56 -1.53 13.31 0.39
CA ALA A 56 -0.11 13.03 0.23
C ALA A 56 0.75 13.99 1.07
N GLN A 57 1.60 13.43 1.93
CA GLN A 57 2.61 14.11 2.73
C GLN A 57 4.01 13.87 2.16
N MET A 58 4.88 14.87 2.21
CA MET A 58 6.25 14.76 1.71
C MET A 58 7.24 14.57 2.85
N TRP A 59 8.01 13.49 2.81
CA TRP A 59 9.11 13.22 3.75
C TRP A 59 10.40 12.92 2.98
N ASN A 60 11.41 13.76 3.15
CA ASN A 60 12.72 13.66 2.47
C ASN A 60 12.60 13.49 0.94
N GLY A 61 11.72 14.26 0.30
CA GLY A 61 11.49 14.18 -1.14
C GLY A 61 10.65 12.98 -1.59
N ARG A 62 10.15 12.16 -0.66
CA ARG A 62 9.28 11.02 -0.94
C ARG A 62 7.85 11.30 -0.48
N SER A 63 6.87 11.07 -1.36
CA SER A 63 5.45 11.24 -1.05
C SER A 63 4.90 10.04 -0.28
N TRP A 64 4.01 10.24 0.68
CA TRP A 64 3.34 9.19 1.48
C TRP A 64 1.87 9.55 1.62
N PHE A 65 0.95 8.61 1.41
CA PHE A 65 -0.42 8.79 1.91
C PHE A 65 -0.48 8.44 3.39
N THR A 66 -1.21 9.23 4.17
CA THR A 66 -1.43 8.97 5.59
C THR A 66 -2.86 8.51 5.86
N PHE A 67 -3.00 7.67 6.89
CA PHE A 67 -4.24 7.02 7.28
C PHE A 67 -4.35 7.02 8.80
N ASP A 68 -5.58 7.03 9.31
CA ASP A 68 -5.84 6.87 10.75
C ASP A 68 -5.37 5.51 11.25
N THR A 69 -4.71 5.49 12.40
CA THR A 69 -4.48 4.25 13.17
C THR A 69 -5.80 3.68 13.67
N ASN A 70 -5.82 2.38 13.99
CA ASN A 70 -7.02 1.65 14.42
C ASN A 70 -8.11 1.54 13.32
N ALA A 71 -7.73 1.79 12.06
CA ALA A 71 -8.54 1.54 10.88
C ALA A 71 -7.78 0.66 9.86
N PRO A 72 -8.37 -0.44 9.37
CA PRO A 72 -7.67 -1.35 8.45
C PRO A 72 -7.54 -0.76 7.04
N LEU A 73 -6.42 -1.08 6.39
CA LEU A 73 -6.09 -0.74 5.01
C LEU A 73 -6.07 -2.01 4.15
N ASP A 74 -7.01 -2.12 3.22
CA ASP A 74 -7.10 -3.28 2.33
C ASP A 74 -6.17 -3.11 1.13
N ILE A 75 -5.42 -4.18 0.83
CA ILE A 75 -4.58 -4.31 -0.36
C ILE A 75 -5.28 -5.26 -1.32
N VAL A 76 -5.63 -4.74 -2.49
CA VAL A 76 -6.43 -5.43 -3.51
C VAL A 76 -5.67 -5.52 -4.82
N THR A 77 -6.09 -6.43 -5.69
CA THR A 77 -5.70 -6.38 -7.10
C THR A 77 -6.42 -5.23 -7.79
N ILE A 78 -5.69 -4.47 -8.60
CA ILE A 78 -6.27 -3.33 -9.32
C ILE A 78 -6.82 -3.81 -10.66
N GLY A 79 -8.11 -3.55 -10.89
CA GLY A 79 -8.82 -3.99 -12.09
C GLY A 79 -8.94 -5.52 -12.19
N ALA A 80 -9.57 -5.97 -13.27
CA ALA A 80 -9.63 -7.39 -13.59
C ALA A 80 -8.25 -7.87 -14.07
N GLN A 81 -7.74 -8.96 -13.50
CA GLN A 81 -6.46 -9.56 -13.85
C GLN A 81 -6.60 -11.07 -13.93
N ASN A 82 -5.96 -11.69 -14.92
CA ASN A 82 -5.84 -13.15 -14.96
C ASN A 82 -4.68 -13.57 -14.04
N ILE A 83 -4.99 -14.26 -12.95
CA ILE A 83 -4.02 -14.59 -11.90
C ILE A 83 -3.75 -16.10 -11.95
N PRO A 84 -2.61 -16.54 -12.52
CA PRO A 84 -2.25 -17.95 -12.51
C PRO A 84 -1.84 -18.39 -11.09
N PRO A 85 -1.95 -19.71 -10.78
CA PRO A 85 -1.47 -20.27 -9.52
C PRO A 85 0.02 -19.97 -9.31
N ASP A 86 0.34 -19.17 -8.31
CA ASP A 86 1.70 -18.84 -7.88
C ASP A 86 1.68 -18.21 -6.48
N THR A 87 2.84 -17.97 -5.89
CA THR A 87 3.02 -17.17 -4.68
C THR A 87 3.51 -15.78 -5.04
N TYR A 88 2.76 -14.75 -4.67
CA TYR A 88 3.08 -13.36 -4.95
C TYR A 88 3.45 -12.62 -3.65
N PRO A 89 4.72 -12.24 -3.45
CA PRO A 89 5.15 -11.54 -2.24
C PRO A 89 4.64 -10.10 -2.24
N ILE A 90 4.21 -9.61 -1.07
CA ILE A 90 3.81 -8.23 -0.83
C ILE A 90 4.64 -7.69 0.31
N THR A 91 5.20 -6.49 0.15
CA THR A 91 5.94 -5.77 1.19
C THR A 91 5.42 -4.35 1.26
N VAL A 92 5.19 -3.86 2.48
CA VAL A 92 4.68 -2.51 2.76
C VAL A 92 5.56 -1.88 3.83
N ASP A 93 6.02 -0.67 3.57
CA ASP A 93 6.65 0.19 4.57
C ASP A 93 5.56 0.96 5.32
N VAL A 94 5.69 1.03 6.64
CA VAL A 94 4.79 1.75 7.54
C VAL A 94 5.62 2.70 8.40
N VAL A 95 5.19 3.96 8.51
CA VAL A 95 5.83 4.98 9.33
C VAL A 95 4.79 5.73 10.16
N GLY A 96 5.09 6.00 11.43
CA GLY A 96 4.21 6.84 12.25
C GLY A 96 4.18 8.28 11.73
N TYR A 97 3.00 8.89 11.70
CA TYR A 97 2.83 10.29 11.29
C TYR A 97 2.12 11.07 12.40
N GLN A 98 2.65 12.25 12.70
CA GLN A 98 2.00 13.21 13.59
C GLN A 98 1.66 14.45 12.76
N PRO A 99 0.37 14.74 12.53
CA PRO A 99 -0.06 15.95 11.83
C PRO A 99 0.22 17.22 12.62
#